data_AF-A0A1Q3DX17-F1
#
_entry.id   AF-A0A1Q3DX17-F1
#
_cell.length_a   1.000
_cell.length_b   1.000
_cell.length_c   1.000
_cell.angle_alpha   90.00
_cell.angle_beta   90.00
_cell.angle_gamma   90.00
#
_symmetry.space_group_name_H-M   'P 1'
#
loop_
_entity.id
_entity.type
_entity.pdbx_description
1 polymer ?
#
loop_
_entity_poly.entity_id
_entity_poly.type
_entity_poly.pdbx_seq_one_letter_code
_entity_poly.pdbx_strand_id
1 'polypeptide(L)'
;MMFASKKIAHSLLIASVLSNFAHAVSFDGQYIQPNLTNTAVEWWWGSAVGASQSPGTPGPVLQFLFYQGYSILADFNHSSLPEYYITINGFFSNGNNFSLTVPATSGNISEGNNNSVTGTWGTVGAFQISSDLKTMAVTFNAPDAPYRISGSMNFTSNRANHYGCNVTDSPYFDVVKPVKTLNDAEQVLFNQLGWAVAIPGGTVNVDVRINGTRLQFTGNGYHDQNWMPLALNEFISSWYFGFAEDTSPPTMLCCKINALSTGRRPRISALFALPARWLVQKARLRLPAGR
;
A
#
# COMPACT_ATOMS: atom_id res chain seq x y z
N MET A 1 22.12 -7.51 -60.81
CA MET A 1 22.42 -8.03 -59.45
C MET A 1 21.62 -7.22 -58.45
N MET A 2 20.67 -7.87 -57.78
CA MET A 2 19.70 -7.29 -56.85
C MET A 2 20.35 -6.89 -55.52
N PHE A 3 20.04 -5.69 -55.03
CA PHE A 3 20.28 -5.30 -53.64
C PHE A 3 19.14 -5.86 -52.77
N ALA A 4 19.47 -6.79 -51.88
CA ALA A 4 18.55 -7.32 -50.88
C ALA A 4 18.89 -6.73 -49.49
N SER A 5 17.96 -5.92 -48.98
CA SER A 5 17.93 -5.40 -47.61
C SER A 5 17.72 -6.55 -46.62
N LYS A 6 18.69 -6.82 -45.74
CA LYS A 6 18.51 -7.69 -44.56
C LYS A 6 17.80 -6.90 -43.45
N LYS A 7 16.51 -7.17 -43.25
CA LYS A 7 15.77 -6.78 -42.04
C LYS A 7 16.26 -7.61 -40.86
N ILE A 8 16.67 -6.95 -39.79
CA ILE A 8 16.93 -7.57 -38.48
C ILE A 8 15.57 -7.80 -37.82
N ALA A 9 15.13 -9.05 -37.78
CA ALA A 9 13.98 -9.46 -36.99
C ALA A 9 14.47 -9.81 -35.58
N HIS A 10 14.14 -8.97 -34.59
CA HIS A 10 14.20 -9.37 -33.19
C HIS A 10 13.01 -10.29 -32.92
N SER A 11 13.26 -11.59 -32.93
CA SER A 11 12.29 -12.61 -32.54
C SER A 11 12.09 -12.60 -31.02
N LEU A 12 10.85 -12.36 -30.62
CA LEU A 12 10.32 -12.57 -29.28
C LEU A 12 10.44 -14.07 -28.94
N LEU A 13 11.39 -14.47 -28.10
CA LEU A 13 11.38 -15.80 -27.49
C LEU A 13 10.52 -15.74 -26.22
N ILE A 14 9.24 -16.10 -26.37
CA ILE A 14 8.41 -16.56 -25.25
C ILE A 14 8.74 -18.04 -25.07
N ALA A 15 9.64 -18.36 -24.14
CA ALA A 15 9.87 -19.73 -23.73
C ALA A 15 8.74 -20.17 -22.80
N SER A 16 7.98 -21.16 -23.27
CA SER A 16 6.99 -21.93 -22.52
C SER A 16 7.65 -22.64 -21.33
N VAL A 17 7.20 -22.37 -20.11
CA VAL A 17 7.44 -23.22 -18.94
C VAL A 17 6.12 -23.88 -18.55
N LEU A 18 6.19 -25.21 -18.48
CA LEU A 18 5.12 -26.10 -18.08
C LEU A 18 4.56 -25.75 -16.70
N SER A 19 3.28 -26.07 -16.54
CA SER A 19 2.45 -25.95 -15.35
C SER A 19 3.17 -26.32 -14.04
N ASN A 20 3.62 -25.31 -13.31
CA ASN A 20 3.59 -25.35 -11.85
C ASN A 20 2.20 -24.87 -11.45
N PHE A 21 1.52 -25.56 -10.54
CA PHE A 21 0.40 -24.95 -9.82
C PHE A 21 0.94 -23.65 -9.22
N ALA A 22 0.59 -22.51 -9.82
CA ALA A 22 0.93 -21.21 -9.27
C ALA A 22 0.29 -21.20 -7.89
N HIS A 23 1.12 -21.20 -6.84
CA HIS A 23 0.64 -20.96 -5.50
C HIS A 23 -0.09 -19.61 -5.58
N ALA A 24 -1.41 -19.63 -5.44
CA ALA A 24 -2.19 -18.40 -5.42
C ALA A 24 -1.71 -17.63 -4.20
N VAL A 25 -1.08 -16.47 -4.44
CA VAL A 25 -0.63 -15.58 -3.37
C VAL A 25 -1.85 -15.25 -2.52
N SER A 26 -1.71 -15.37 -1.20
CA SER A 26 -2.74 -14.98 -0.24
C SER A 26 -3.13 -13.52 -0.47
N PHE A 27 -4.37 -13.15 -0.18
CA PHE A 27 -4.92 -11.82 -0.52
C PHE A 27 -4.05 -10.64 -0.05
N ASP A 28 -3.45 -10.75 1.13
CA ASP A 28 -2.57 -9.73 1.71
C ASP A 28 -1.10 -10.23 1.80
N GLY A 29 -0.79 -11.29 1.03
CA GLY A 29 0.48 -12.01 0.99
C GLY A 29 1.53 -11.30 0.16
N GLN A 30 2.65 -11.94 -0.14
CA GLN A 30 3.76 -11.24 -0.80
C GLN A 30 3.67 -11.34 -2.33
N TYR A 31 3.40 -10.22 -3.00
CA TYR A 31 3.22 -10.18 -4.46
C TYR A 31 4.51 -9.92 -5.24
N ILE A 32 5.48 -9.25 -4.61
CA ILE A 32 6.77 -8.95 -5.23
C ILE A 32 7.91 -9.13 -4.22
N GLN A 33 9.12 -9.34 -4.72
CA GLN A 33 10.29 -9.56 -3.89
C GLN A 33 11.30 -8.42 -4.11
N PRO A 34 11.19 -7.31 -3.35
CA PRO A 34 12.25 -6.32 -3.29
C PRO A 34 13.57 -6.95 -2.88
N ASN A 35 14.66 -6.50 -3.49
CA ASN A 35 16.01 -6.85 -3.07
C ASN A 35 17.01 -5.81 -3.56
N LEU A 36 18.26 -5.93 -3.09
CA LEU A 36 19.38 -5.03 -3.44
C LEU A 36 19.71 -4.92 -4.94
N THR A 37 19.16 -5.81 -5.78
CA THR A 37 19.41 -5.79 -7.22
C THR A 37 18.24 -5.22 -8.04
N ASN A 38 17.13 -4.86 -7.39
CA ASN A 38 15.98 -4.21 -8.03
C ASN A 38 15.53 -2.94 -7.28
N THR A 39 14.59 -2.22 -7.87
CA THR A 39 13.95 -1.03 -7.25
C THR A 39 12.50 -1.29 -6.89
N ALA A 40 12.11 -2.57 -6.78
CA ALA A 40 10.75 -2.93 -6.42
C ALA A 40 10.44 -2.48 -5.00
N VAL A 41 9.16 -2.26 -4.75
CA VAL A 41 8.66 -1.80 -3.46
C VAL A 41 7.34 -2.50 -3.16
N GLU A 42 7.17 -2.87 -1.90
CA GLU A 42 5.92 -3.41 -1.38
C GLU A 42 5.69 -2.91 0.03
N TRP A 43 4.44 -2.61 0.36
CA TRP A 43 4.09 -2.07 1.66
C TRP A 43 2.69 -2.45 2.12
N TRP A 44 2.56 -2.49 3.45
CA TRP A 44 1.35 -2.74 4.22
C TRP A 44 1.08 -1.51 5.08
N TRP A 45 0.00 -0.78 4.77
CA TRP A 45 -0.35 0.46 5.42
C TRP A 45 -1.67 0.32 6.18
N GLY A 46 -1.71 0.85 7.39
CA GLY A 46 -2.95 0.92 8.14
C GLY A 46 -3.09 2.19 8.95
N SER A 47 -4.33 2.51 9.30
CA SER A 47 -4.68 3.68 10.08
C SER A 47 -5.79 3.36 11.07
N ALA A 48 -5.71 3.97 12.24
CA ALA A 48 -6.72 3.97 13.28
C ALA A 48 -7.07 5.41 13.66
N VAL A 49 -8.36 5.73 13.74
CA VAL A 49 -8.87 7.06 14.12
C VAL A 49 -9.87 6.90 15.26
N GLY A 50 -9.54 7.50 16.40
CA GLY A 50 -10.43 7.55 17.56
C GLY A 50 -11.43 8.70 17.48
N ALA A 51 -12.45 8.65 18.32
CA ALA A 51 -13.42 9.73 18.45
C ALA A 51 -12.77 10.99 19.01
N SER A 52 -13.29 12.14 18.58
CA SER A 52 -13.00 13.43 19.21
C SER A 52 -13.48 13.44 20.66
N GLN A 53 -12.69 14.04 21.55
CA GLN A 53 -13.05 14.16 22.97
C GLN A 53 -13.93 15.39 23.24
N SER A 54 -13.92 16.39 22.35
CA SER A 54 -14.72 17.60 22.49
C SER A 54 -14.97 18.26 21.12
N PRO A 55 -16.12 18.94 20.92
CA PRO A 55 -16.42 19.62 19.66
C PRO A 55 -15.26 20.51 19.19
N GLY A 56 -14.78 20.28 17.96
CA GLY A 56 -13.68 21.05 17.37
C GLY A 56 -12.27 20.53 17.66
N THR A 57 -12.10 19.46 18.45
CA THR A 57 -10.79 18.80 18.61
C THR A 57 -10.69 17.56 17.72
N PRO A 58 -9.57 17.31 17.02
CA PRO A 58 -9.38 16.05 16.32
C PRO A 58 -9.26 14.90 17.34
N GLY A 59 -9.81 13.74 17.00
CA GLY A 59 -9.57 12.51 17.77
C GLY A 59 -8.11 12.03 17.62
N PRO A 60 -7.65 11.11 18.49
CA PRO A 60 -6.33 10.51 18.33
C PRO A 60 -6.25 9.71 17.03
N VAL A 61 -5.07 9.70 16.41
CA VAL A 61 -4.81 8.96 15.17
C VAL A 61 -3.49 8.22 15.30
N LEU A 62 -3.45 6.98 14.82
CA LEU A 62 -2.20 6.26 14.60
C LEU A 62 -2.22 5.59 13.22
N GLN A 63 -1.17 5.82 12.46
CA GLN A 63 -0.90 5.21 11.17
C GLN A 63 0.40 4.42 11.25
N PHE A 64 0.45 3.30 10.54
CA PHE A 64 1.67 2.54 10.34
C PHE A 64 1.87 2.23 8.86
N LEU A 65 3.12 2.03 8.48
CA LEU A 65 3.53 1.54 7.17
C LEU A 65 4.68 0.58 7.37
N PHE A 66 4.46 -0.71 7.18
CA PHE A 66 5.52 -1.69 7.01
C PHE A 66 5.89 -1.68 5.54
N TYR A 67 7.14 -1.37 5.19
CA TYR A 67 7.57 -1.43 3.80
C TYR A 67 8.93 -2.09 3.65
N GLN A 68 9.09 -2.68 2.48
CA GLN A 68 10.30 -3.32 2.00
C GLN A 68 10.65 -2.78 0.61
N GLY A 69 11.94 -2.66 0.36
CA GLY A 69 12.47 -2.02 -0.85
C GLY A 69 12.56 -0.49 -0.72
N TYR A 70 12.97 0.13 -1.82
CA TYR A 70 13.32 1.55 -1.87
C TYR A 70 12.18 2.36 -2.49
N SER A 71 11.13 2.61 -1.69
CA SER A 71 9.92 3.34 -2.12
C SER A 71 10.21 4.73 -2.71
N ILE A 72 11.24 5.42 -2.21
CA ILE A 72 11.73 6.70 -2.73
C ILE A 72 13.25 6.59 -2.95
N LEU A 73 13.68 6.60 -4.22
CA LEU A 73 15.08 6.70 -4.63
C LEU A 73 15.55 8.15 -4.53
N ALA A 74 15.90 8.63 -3.34
CA ALA A 74 16.65 9.87 -3.18
C ALA A 74 18.04 9.52 -2.64
N ASP A 75 19.03 9.26 -3.50
CA ASP A 75 20.40 8.90 -3.09
C ASP A 75 20.53 7.64 -2.18
N PHE A 76 19.46 6.88 -1.94
CA PHE A 76 19.38 5.84 -0.88
C PHE A 76 19.59 4.39 -1.32
N ASN A 77 20.04 4.13 -2.55
CA ASN A 77 20.55 2.79 -2.89
C ASN A 77 21.98 2.62 -2.33
N HIS A 78 22.11 2.84 -1.02
CA HIS A 78 23.32 2.58 -0.27
C HIS A 78 23.18 1.20 0.36
N SER A 79 24.06 0.28 -0.02
CA SER A 79 24.14 -1.08 0.55
C SER A 79 24.30 -1.11 2.08
N SER A 80 24.57 0.03 2.71
CA SER A 80 24.66 0.21 4.15
C SER A 80 23.33 0.56 4.84
N LEU A 81 22.26 0.85 4.09
CA LEU A 81 20.95 1.19 4.66
C LEU A 81 20.02 -0.03 4.64
N PRO A 82 19.23 -0.24 5.72
CA PRO A 82 18.24 -1.31 5.77
C PRO A 82 17.25 -1.25 4.62
N GLU A 83 16.77 -2.41 4.15
CA GLU A 83 15.72 -2.53 3.15
C GLU A 83 14.31 -2.47 3.76
N TYR A 84 14.22 -2.70 5.08
CA TYR A 84 12.98 -2.91 5.80
C TYR A 84 12.77 -1.81 6.83
N TYR A 85 11.61 -1.17 6.79
CA TYR A 85 11.25 -0.12 7.76
C TYR A 85 9.79 -0.20 8.18
N ILE A 86 9.54 0.33 9.37
CA ILE A 86 8.21 0.64 9.88
C ILE A 86 8.15 2.16 10.06
N THR A 87 7.28 2.86 9.33
CA THR A 87 6.96 4.25 9.70
C THR A 87 5.70 4.29 10.53
N ILE A 88 5.70 5.12 11.58
CA ILE A 88 4.57 5.33 12.47
C ILE A 88 4.31 6.82 12.57
N ASN A 89 3.09 7.25 12.28
CA ASN A 89 2.70 8.66 12.31
C ASN A 89 1.35 8.83 12.99
N GLY A 90 1.09 9.99 13.58
CA GLY A 90 -0.21 10.25 14.16
C GLY A 90 -0.25 11.42 15.12
N PHE A 91 -1.35 11.47 15.87
CA PHE A 91 -1.65 12.54 16.83
C PHE A 91 -2.24 11.94 18.10
N PHE A 92 -1.82 12.48 19.25
CA PHE A 92 -2.53 12.29 20.51
C PHE A 92 -3.79 13.15 20.54
N SER A 93 -4.73 12.84 21.43
CA SER A 93 -5.98 13.62 21.60
C SER A 93 -5.76 15.07 22.05
N ASN A 94 -4.59 15.38 22.60
CA ASN A 94 -4.18 16.74 22.96
C ASN A 94 -3.60 17.54 21.78
N GLY A 95 -3.57 16.96 20.57
CA GLY A 95 -3.06 17.59 19.36
C GLY A 95 -1.56 17.43 19.12
N ASN A 96 -0.80 16.89 20.07
CA ASN A 96 0.62 16.61 19.86
C ASN A 96 0.79 15.53 18.78
N ASN A 97 1.65 15.77 17.80
CA ASN A 97 1.96 14.80 16.76
C ASN A 97 3.16 13.92 17.14
N PHE A 98 3.26 12.77 16.48
CA PHE A 98 4.45 11.93 16.50
C PHE A 98 4.73 11.42 15.08
N SER A 99 6.01 11.21 14.79
CA SER A 99 6.50 10.63 13.55
C SER A 99 7.79 9.87 13.85
N LEU A 100 7.82 8.58 13.49
CA LEU A 100 8.92 7.67 13.77
C LEU A 100 9.19 6.82 12.53
N THR A 101 10.45 6.51 12.30
CA THR A 101 10.88 5.51 11.31
C THR A 101 11.79 4.53 12.03
N VAL A 102 11.36 3.28 12.11
CA VAL A 102 12.09 2.20 12.78
C VAL A 102 12.66 1.27 11.71
N PRO A 103 13.98 1.22 11.50
CA PRO A 103 14.60 0.26 10.61
C PRO A 103 14.55 -1.15 11.20
N ALA A 104 14.47 -2.15 10.33
CA ALA A 104 14.62 -3.56 10.67
C ALA A 104 15.74 -4.19 9.82
N THR A 105 16.49 -5.12 10.40
CA THR A 105 17.59 -5.82 9.71
C THR A 105 17.10 -6.89 8.74
N SER A 106 15.85 -7.31 8.87
CA SER A 106 15.20 -8.31 8.03
C SER A 106 13.71 -8.05 7.96
N GLY A 107 13.09 -8.54 6.89
CA GLY A 107 11.65 -8.60 6.71
C GLY A 107 11.26 -9.99 6.21
N ASN A 108 10.13 -10.51 6.65
CA ASN A 108 9.60 -11.77 6.15
C ASN A 108 8.07 -11.73 6.12
N ILE A 109 7.52 -12.13 4.99
CA ILE A 109 6.08 -12.42 4.85
C ILE A 109 5.92 -13.94 4.78
N SER A 110 5.13 -14.48 5.69
CA SER A 110 4.76 -15.88 5.73
C SER A 110 3.29 -16.03 5.45
N GLU A 111 2.96 -16.85 4.46
CA GLU A 111 1.60 -17.25 4.15
C GLU A 111 1.31 -18.57 4.88
N GLY A 112 0.31 -18.54 5.76
CA GLY A 112 -0.16 -19.70 6.49
C GLY A 112 -1.27 -20.42 5.74
N ASN A 113 -1.82 -21.45 6.39
CA ASN A 113 -2.97 -22.18 5.84
C ASN A 113 -4.16 -21.23 5.59
N ASN A 114 -4.91 -21.52 4.53
CA ASN A 114 -6.18 -20.84 4.20
C ASN A 114 -6.07 -19.31 4.02
N ASN A 115 -5.00 -18.77 3.41
CA ASN A 115 -4.81 -17.32 3.17
C ASN A 115 -4.52 -16.46 4.41
N SER A 116 -4.16 -17.06 5.54
CA SER A 116 -3.64 -16.28 6.67
C SER A 116 -2.25 -15.71 6.33
N VAL A 117 -1.96 -14.50 6.77
CA VAL A 117 -0.68 -13.84 6.45
C VAL A 117 -0.04 -13.33 7.73
N THR A 118 1.27 -13.50 7.86
CA THR A 118 2.08 -12.92 8.94
C THR A 118 3.26 -12.18 8.33
N GLY A 119 3.40 -10.90 8.65
CA GLY A 119 4.57 -10.10 8.30
C GLY A 119 5.42 -9.80 9.53
N THR A 120 6.74 -9.93 9.43
CA THR A 120 7.67 -9.57 10.51
C THR A 120 8.76 -8.65 9.98
N TRP A 121 9.06 -7.60 10.73
CA TRP A 121 10.17 -6.68 10.51
C TRP A 121 11.18 -6.91 11.62
N GLY A 122 12.02 -7.93 11.43
CA GLY A 122 12.96 -8.44 12.44
C GLY A 122 12.26 -8.70 13.77
N THR A 123 12.76 -8.06 14.82
CA THR A 123 12.18 -8.12 16.18
C THR A 123 11.39 -6.86 16.55
N VAL A 124 11.33 -5.85 15.66
CA VAL A 124 10.84 -4.50 16.00
C VAL A 124 9.36 -4.28 15.68
N GLY A 125 8.76 -5.15 14.88
CA GLY A 125 7.31 -5.14 14.69
C GLY A 125 6.84 -6.28 13.81
N ALA A 126 5.54 -6.54 13.87
CA ALA A 126 4.89 -7.58 13.10
C ALA A 126 3.42 -7.24 12.85
N PHE A 127 2.84 -7.91 11.86
CA PHE A 127 1.39 -8.01 11.71
C PHE A 127 0.96 -9.45 11.43
N GLN A 128 -0.30 -9.76 11.75
CA GLN A 128 -0.94 -11.02 11.42
C GLN A 128 -2.37 -10.76 10.96
N ILE A 129 -2.77 -11.36 9.85
CA ILE A 129 -4.11 -11.26 9.27
C ILE A 129 -4.74 -12.65 9.25
N SER A 130 -5.99 -12.73 9.69
CA SER A 130 -6.76 -13.97 9.68
C SER A 130 -7.10 -14.44 8.27
N SER A 131 -7.26 -15.75 8.10
CA SER A 131 -7.62 -16.40 6.84
C SER A 131 -8.92 -15.88 6.20
N ASP A 132 -9.86 -15.39 7.02
CA ASP A 132 -11.14 -14.82 6.59
C ASP A 132 -11.08 -13.30 6.36
N LEU A 133 -9.89 -12.69 6.53
CA LEU A 133 -9.64 -11.26 6.40
C LEU A 133 -10.51 -10.40 7.35
N LYS A 134 -10.93 -10.99 8.48
CA LYS A 134 -11.76 -10.32 9.50
C LYS A 134 -10.97 -9.69 10.62
N THR A 135 -9.77 -10.16 10.90
CA THR A 135 -8.94 -9.58 11.95
C THR A 135 -7.53 -9.32 11.48
N MET A 136 -6.94 -8.24 12.00
CA MET A 136 -5.53 -7.94 11.88
C MET A 136 -4.98 -7.57 13.24
N ALA A 137 -3.89 -8.18 13.66
CA ALA A 137 -3.12 -7.78 14.84
C ALA A 137 -1.81 -7.16 14.37
N VAL A 138 -1.45 -6.01 14.94
CA VAL A 138 -0.18 -5.31 14.68
C VAL A 138 0.55 -5.14 16.00
N THR A 139 1.86 -5.40 16.01
CA THR A 139 2.70 -5.23 17.18
C THR A 139 3.91 -4.35 16.86
N PHE A 140 4.27 -3.50 17.82
CA PHE A 140 5.47 -2.69 17.79
C PHE A 140 6.35 -3.08 18.99
N ASN A 141 7.64 -3.23 18.76
CA ASN A 141 8.60 -3.70 19.74
C ASN A 141 9.99 -3.06 19.57
N ALA A 142 10.04 -1.74 19.73
CA ALA A 142 11.28 -0.98 19.81
C ALA A 142 11.26 -0.06 21.05
N PRO A 143 11.16 -0.62 22.28
CA PRO A 143 10.91 0.14 23.51
C PRO A 143 12.09 1.03 23.94
N ASP A 144 13.29 0.72 23.48
CA ASP A 144 14.50 1.44 23.84
C ASP A 144 14.75 2.66 22.94
N ALA A 145 15.65 3.53 23.38
CA ALA A 145 16.13 4.63 22.55
C ALA A 145 16.82 4.08 21.28
N PRO A 146 16.67 4.75 20.12
CA PRO A 146 16.04 6.07 19.93
C PRO A 146 14.52 6.03 19.67
N TYR A 147 13.91 4.87 19.45
CA TYR A 147 12.54 4.78 18.90
C TYR A 147 11.43 4.81 19.96
N ARG A 148 11.67 4.19 21.13
CA ARG A 148 10.78 4.21 22.30
C ARG A 148 9.31 3.94 21.98
N ILE A 149 9.04 2.94 21.14
CA ILE A 149 7.71 2.51 20.73
C ILE A 149 7.46 1.05 21.11
N SER A 150 6.34 0.77 21.76
CA SER A 150 5.90 -0.60 22.03
C SER A 150 4.40 -0.70 22.20
N GLY A 151 3.81 -1.85 21.89
CA GLY A 151 2.38 -2.11 22.07
C GLY A 151 1.74 -2.71 20.84
N SER A 152 0.42 -2.57 20.72
CA SER A 152 -0.32 -3.22 19.66
C SER A 152 -1.56 -2.47 19.17
N MET A 153 -2.01 -2.89 17.99
CA MET A 153 -3.30 -2.54 17.42
C MET A 153 -4.04 -3.82 17.02
N ASN A 154 -5.34 -3.88 17.26
CA ASN A 154 -6.16 -5.03 16.88
C ASN A 154 -7.38 -4.55 16.11
N PHE A 155 -7.46 -4.93 14.85
CA PHE A 155 -8.54 -4.59 13.93
C PHE A 155 -9.56 -5.72 13.84
N THR A 156 -10.83 -5.35 13.75
CA THR A 156 -11.96 -6.23 13.46
C THR A 156 -12.78 -5.62 12.32
N SER A 157 -12.66 -6.22 11.13
CA SER A 157 -13.34 -5.77 9.92
C SER A 157 -14.84 -6.08 9.96
N ASN A 158 -15.67 -5.08 9.68
CA ASN A 158 -17.10 -5.25 9.46
C ASN A 158 -17.49 -5.11 7.97
N ARG A 159 -16.49 -5.00 7.08
CA ARG A 159 -16.67 -4.80 5.64
C ARG A 159 -16.04 -5.95 4.84
N ALA A 160 -16.39 -6.01 3.55
CA ALA A 160 -15.83 -6.99 2.64
C ALA A 160 -14.52 -6.46 2.03
N ASN A 161 -13.46 -7.26 2.11
CA ASN A 161 -12.19 -7.00 1.43
C ASN A 161 -12.41 -6.81 -0.08
N HIS A 162 -11.50 -6.11 -0.73
CA HIS A 162 -11.57 -5.87 -2.17
C HIS A 162 -10.21 -5.50 -2.74
N TYR A 163 -9.99 -5.82 -4.01
CA TYR A 163 -8.87 -5.29 -4.77
C TYR A 163 -9.24 -3.97 -5.43
N GLY A 164 -8.21 -3.29 -5.95
CA GLY A 164 -8.39 -2.24 -6.94
C GLY A 164 -9.13 -2.68 -8.22
N CYS A 165 -9.35 -3.99 -8.44
CA CYS A 165 -10.09 -4.57 -9.57
C CYS A 165 -11.12 -5.63 -9.14
N ASN A 166 -12.04 -5.97 -10.06
CA ASN A 166 -13.15 -6.92 -9.81
C ASN A 166 -12.74 -8.40 -9.88
N VAL A 167 -11.57 -8.70 -10.46
CA VAL A 167 -11.04 -10.06 -10.58
C VAL A 167 -9.67 -10.14 -9.93
N THR A 168 -9.37 -11.30 -9.36
CA THR A 168 -8.15 -11.57 -8.56
C THR A 168 -7.14 -12.42 -9.33
N ASP A 169 -7.40 -12.67 -10.62
CA ASP A 169 -6.58 -13.52 -11.48
C ASP A 169 -5.24 -12.84 -11.87
N SER A 170 -5.13 -11.53 -11.60
CA SER A 170 -3.92 -10.74 -11.77
C SER A 170 -3.72 -9.83 -10.55
N PRO A 171 -2.48 -9.65 -10.07
CA PRO A 171 -2.17 -8.67 -9.03
C PRO A 171 -2.23 -7.21 -9.52
N TYR A 172 -2.50 -7.00 -10.82
CA TYR A 172 -2.49 -5.67 -11.43
C TYR A 172 -3.87 -5.29 -11.94
N PHE A 173 -4.05 -3.98 -12.14
CA PHE A 173 -5.32 -3.50 -12.66
C PHE A 173 -5.63 -4.11 -14.02
N ASP A 174 -6.85 -4.63 -14.17
CA ASP A 174 -7.42 -4.85 -15.49
C ASP A 174 -7.29 -3.56 -16.28
N VAL A 175 -6.90 -3.67 -17.55
CA VAL A 175 -6.70 -2.51 -18.42
C VAL A 175 -7.98 -1.69 -18.41
N VAL A 176 -7.99 -0.58 -17.67
CA VAL A 176 -9.01 0.47 -17.79
C VAL A 176 -8.76 1.07 -19.16
N LYS A 177 -9.32 0.45 -20.21
CA LYS A 177 -8.99 0.70 -21.63
C LYS A 177 -8.75 2.19 -21.84
N PRO A 178 -7.49 2.64 -21.87
CA PRO A 178 -7.25 4.04 -22.06
C PRO A 178 -7.67 4.32 -23.49
N VAL A 179 -8.50 5.34 -23.69
CA VAL A 179 -8.94 5.79 -25.03
C VAL A 179 -7.74 6.28 -25.87
N LYS A 180 -6.51 6.27 -25.32
CA LYS A 180 -5.27 6.79 -25.89
C LYS A 180 -4.04 5.97 -25.46
N THR A 181 -2.97 6.05 -26.24
CA THR A 181 -1.64 5.47 -25.94
C THR A 181 -1.05 6.06 -24.64
N LEU A 182 -0.64 5.18 -23.72
CA LEU A 182 0.05 5.53 -22.47
C LEU A 182 1.56 5.72 -22.70
N ASN A 183 2.19 6.64 -21.97
CA ASN A 183 3.66 6.75 -21.86
C ASN A 183 4.22 5.71 -20.86
N ASP A 184 5.55 5.61 -20.75
CA ASP A 184 6.19 4.59 -19.89
C ASP A 184 5.76 4.66 -18.42
N ALA A 185 5.71 5.87 -17.83
CA ALA A 185 5.28 6.05 -16.45
C ALA A 185 3.80 5.72 -16.23
N GLU A 186 2.96 6.03 -17.21
CA GLU A 186 1.55 5.67 -17.22
C GLU A 186 1.38 4.15 -17.38
N GLN A 187 2.18 3.48 -18.21
CA GLN A 187 2.15 2.02 -18.35
C GLN A 187 2.47 1.32 -17.03
N VAL A 188 3.51 1.77 -16.30
CA VAL A 188 3.85 1.25 -14.97
C VAL A 188 2.71 1.52 -13.99
N LEU A 189 2.28 2.78 -13.88
CA LEU A 189 1.25 3.16 -12.90
C LEU A 189 -0.10 2.47 -13.15
N PHE A 190 -0.55 2.32 -14.40
CA PHE A 190 -1.85 1.75 -14.72
C PHE A 190 -1.86 0.23 -14.79
N ASN A 191 -0.73 -0.41 -15.14
CA ASN A 191 -0.70 -1.85 -15.39
C ASN A 191 0.20 -2.63 -14.43
N GLN A 192 0.92 -1.96 -13.54
CA GLN A 192 1.92 -2.60 -12.66
C GLN A 192 1.89 -2.09 -11.21
N LEU A 193 0.98 -1.17 -10.87
CA LEU A 193 0.66 -0.86 -9.47
C LEU A 193 -0.36 -1.88 -8.97
N GLY A 194 -0.04 -2.54 -7.87
CA GLY A 194 -0.95 -3.42 -7.16
C GLY A 194 -1.60 -2.77 -5.95
N TRP A 195 -2.83 -3.18 -5.65
CA TRP A 195 -3.57 -2.66 -4.50
C TRP A 195 -4.62 -3.67 -4.02
N ALA A 196 -4.44 -4.15 -2.79
CA ALA A 196 -5.38 -4.98 -2.05
C ALA A 196 -5.84 -4.27 -0.77
N VAL A 197 -7.14 -4.28 -0.47
CA VAL A 197 -7.71 -3.70 0.75
C VAL A 197 -8.29 -4.82 1.61
N ALA A 198 -7.49 -5.36 2.52
CA ALA A 198 -7.89 -6.48 3.37
C ALA A 198 -8.84 -6.04 4.50
N ILE A 199 -8.62 -4.87 5.10
CA ILE A 199 -9.48 -4.29 6.15
C ILE A 199 -10.02 -2.94 5.69
N PRO A 200 -11.17 -2.88 5.00
CA PRO A 200 -11.74 -1.64 4.46
C PRO A 200 -12.31 -0.67 5.50
N GLY A 201 -12.50 -1.12 6.73
CA GLY A 201 -13.24 -0.43 7.77
C GLY A 201 -13.69 -1.40 8.85
N GLY A 202 -13.91 -0.88 10.05
CA GLY A 202 -14.24 -1.67 11.22
C GLY A 202 -13.61 -1.11 12.49
N THR A 203 -13.79 -1.84 13.59
CA THR A 203 -13.31 -1.41 14.91
C THR A 203 -11.83 -1.71 15.06
N VAL A 204 -11.06 -0.77 15.60
CA VAL A 204 -9.67 -0.98 16.00
C VAL A 204 -9.46 -0.60 17.46
N ASN A 205 -8.76 -1.45 18.19
CA ASN A 205 -8.30 -1.18 19.55
C ASN A 205 -6.81 -0.88 19.51
N VAL A 206 -6.42 0.31 19.94
CA VAL A 206 -5.03 0.77 20.00
C VAL A 206 -4.58 0.86 21.45
N ASP A 207 -3.43 0.26 21.76
CA ASP A 207 -2.72 0.41 23.02
C ASP A 207 -1.21 0.40 22.76
N VAL A 208 -0.66 1.60 22.54
CA VAL A 208 0.74 1.80 22.14
C VAL A 208 1.37 2.84 23.06
N ARG A 209 2.60 2.58 23.51
CA ARG A 209 3.45 3.57 24.16
C ARG A 209 4.41 4.17 23.15
N ILE A 210 4.46 5.49 23.09
CA ILE A 210 5.32 6.27 22.19
C ILE A 210 6.05 7.30 23.04
N ASN A 211 7.38 7.25 23.08
CA ASN A 211 8.21 8.13 23.91
C ASN A 211 7.79 8.17 25.39
N GLY A 212 7.30 7.03 25.92
CA GLY A 212 6.79 6.91 27.29
C GLY A 212 5.33 7.35 27.48
N THR A 213 4.74 8.07 26.52
CA THR A 213 3.31 8.44 26.53
C THR A 213 2.46 7.31 25.99
N ARG A 214 1.40 6.94 26.71
CA ARG A 214 0.45 5.90 26.27
C ARG A 214 -0.62 6.51 25.38
N LEU A 215 -0.73 6.02 24.14
CA LEU A 215 -1.82 6.23 23.23
C LEU A 215 -2.77 5.03 23.31
N GLN A 216 -3.94 5.22 23.91
CA GLN A 216 -4.95 4.17 24.04
C GLN A 216 -6.31 4.69 23.59
N PHE A 217 -6.93 4.02 22.62
CA PHE A 217 -8.28 4.32 22.18
C PHE A 217 -8.92 3.16 21.40
N THR A 218 -10.25 3.16 21.34
CA THR A 218 -11.02 2.36 20.38
C THR A 218 -11.56 3.31 19.32
N GLY A 219 -11.47 2.92 18.05
CA GLY A 219 -11.85 3.76 16.92
C GLY A 219 -12.17 2.96 15.67
N ASN A 220 -12.13 3.67 14.54
CA ASN A 220 -12.31 3.08 13.21
C ASN A 220 -10.95 2.81 12.57
N GLY A 221 -10.81 1.68 11.90
CA GLY A 221 -9.56 1.19 11.34
C GLY A 221 -9.64 0.81 9.88
N TYR A 222 -8.56 1.06 9.14
CA TYR A 222 -8.38 0.67 7.74
C TYR A 222 -6.98 0.04 7.56
N HIS A 223 -6.86 -0.94 6.67
CA HIS A 223 -5.59 -1.50 6.22
C HIS A 223 -5.64 -1.92 4.74
N ASP A 224 -4.58 -1.60 4.01
CA ASP A 224 -4.31 -2.00 2.64
C ASP A 224 -2.85 -2.40 2.42
N GLN A 225 -2.65 -3.06 1.29
CA GLN A 225 -1.35 -3.43 0.77
C GLN A 225 -1.22 -2.90 -0.66
N ASN A 226 0.00 -2.46 -1.00
CA ASN A 226 0.36 -2.07 -2.35
C ASN A 226 1.74 -2.58 -2.71
N TRP A 227 1.97 -2.71 -4.01
CA TRP A 227 3.26 -3.11 -4.57
C TRP A 227 3.49 -2.50 -5.94
N MET A 228 4.75 -2.33 -6.31
CA MET A 228 5.16 -1.87 -7.63
C MET A 228 6.55 -2.44 -7.98
N PRO A 229 6.82 -2.81 -9.24
CA PRO A 229 8.10 -3.37 -9.64
C PRO A 229 9.25 -2.37 -9.69
N LEU A 230 8.96 -1.08 -9.48
CA LEU A 230 9.90 0.03 -9.53
C LEU A 230 9.58 1.03 -8.42
N ALA A 231 10.50 1.93 -8.14
CA ALA A 231 10.34 2.89 -7.05
C ALA A 231 9.28 3.94 -7.40
N LEU A 232 8.54 4.41 -6.38
CA LEU A 232 7.41 5.32 -6.60
C LEU A 232 7.85 6.63 -7.24
N ASN A 233 8.92 7.25 -6.73
CA ASN A 233 9.35 8.57 -7.17
C ASN A 233 9.92 8.61 -8.61
N GLU A 234 10.15 7.46 -9.25
CA GLU A 234 10.52 7.38 -10.68
C GLU A 234 9.32 7.55 -11.62
N PHE A 235 8.10 7.27 -11.15
CA PHE A 235 6.91 7.24 -11.99
C PHE A 235 5.72 8.04 -11.46
N ILE A 236 5.74 8.50 -10.20
CA ILE A 236 4.66 9.31 -9.62
C ILE A 236 5.15 10.69 -9.19
N SER A 237 4.36 11.72 -9.50
CA SER A 237 4.62 13.11 -9.11
C SER A 237 3.89 13.52 -7.83
N SER A 238 2.82 12.82 -7.48
CA SER A 238 2.09 13.03 -6.23
C SER A 238 1.18 11.84 -5.93
N TRP A 239 1.03 11.52 -4.66
CA TRP A 239 0.05 10.58 -4.13
C TRP A 239 -0.79 11.30 -3.08
N TYR A 240 -2.11 11.34 -3.26
CA TYR A 240 -3.05 11.79 -2.24
C TYR A 240 -3.90 10.60 -1.82
N PHE A 241 -3.99 10.37 -0.52
CA PHE A 241 -4.79 9.32 0.07
C PHE A 241 -5.70 9.92 1.14
N GLY A 242 -6.94 9.48 1.20
CA GLY A 242 -7.86 9.81 2.26
C GLY A 242 -8.82 8.66 2.47
N PHE A 243 -9.15 8.39 3.72
CA PHE A 243 -10.27 7.53 4.06
C PHE A 243 -11.16 8.28 5.06
N ALA A 244 -12.45 8.06 4.97
CA ALA A 244 -13.43 8.57 5.91
C ALA A 244 -14.43 7.44 6.16
N GLU A 245 -14.75 7.18 7.43
CA GLU A 245 -15.75 6.20 7.81
C GLU A 245 -16.91 6.93 8.51
N ASP A 246 -18.11 6.81 7.94
CA ASP A 246 -19.35 7.18 8.60
C ASP A 246 -20.05 5.91 9.15
N THR A 247 -20.68 6.09 10.32
CA THR A 247 -21.48 5.11 11.07
C THR A 247 -22.74 4.65 10.34
N SER A 248 -23.10 5.32 9.24
CA SER A 248 -24.15 4.94 8.29
C SER A 248 -23.54 5.06 6.89
N PRO A 249 -23.68 4.06 5.99
CA PRO A 249 -22.84 3.96 4.78
C PRO A 249 -22.85 5.27 3.98
N PRO A 250 -21.67 5.84 3.62
CA PRO A 250 -20.47 5.13 3.14
C PRO A 250 -19.19 5.34 3.98
N THR A 251 -18.31 4.32 3.99
CA THR A 251 -16.87 4.60 4.06
C THR A 251 -16.45 5.11 2.70
N MET A 252 -15.79 6.25 2.68
CA MET A 252 -15.16 6.83 1.51
C MET A 252 -13.66 6.54 1.57
N LEU A 253 -13.13 5.80 0.60
CA LEU A 253 -11.70 5.76 0.32
C LEU A 253 -11.48 6.62 -0.93
N CYS A 254 -10.53 7.55 -0.89
CA CYS A 254 -10.16 8.37 -2.02
C CYS A 254 -8.65 8.29 -2.21
N CYS A 255 -8.24 8.02 -3.44
CA CYS A 255 -6.85 8.08 -3.82
C CYS A 255 -6.68 8.77 -5.15
N LYS A 256 -5.68 9.64 -5.21
CA LYS A 256 -5.29 10.33 -6.42
C LYS A 256 -3.79 10.21 -6.61
N ILE A 257 -3.41 9.50 -7.66
CA ILE A 257 -2.01 9.33 -8.05
C ILE A 257 -1.81 10.02 -9.39
N ASN A 258 -0.81 10.88 -9.48
CA ASN A 258 -0.43 11.52 -10.74
C ASN A 258 0.87 10.86 -11.22
N ALA A 259 0.85 10.29 -12.43
CA ALA A 259 2.10 9.80 -13.03
C ALA A 259 3.02 10.99 -13.35
N LEU A 260 4.33 10.77 -13.33
CA LEU A 260 5.31 11.71 -13.86
C LEU A 260 5.05 11.88 -15.35
N SER A 261 5.00 13.13 -15.81
CA SER A 261 5.04 13.36 -17.25
C SER A 261 5.66 14.70 -17.62
N THR A 262 6.31 14.69 -18.76
CA THR A 262 6.98 15.81 -19.44
C THR A 262 6.00 16.84 -20.05
N GLY A 263 4.75 16.93 -19.58
CA GLY A 263 3.78 17.95 -20.05
C GLY A 263 2.29 17.56 -20.05
N ARG A 264 1.92 16.33 -19.67
CA ARG A 264 0.54 15.85 -19.48
C ARG A 264 0.18 15.78 -17.98
N ARG A 265 -1.11 15.68 -17.63
CA ARG A 265 -1.55 15.39 -16.26
C ARG A 265 -2.28 14.05 -16.23
N PRO A 266 -1.60 12.90 -16.33
CA PRO A 266 -2.21 11.62 -16.04
C PRO A 266 -2.68 11.56 -14.60
N ARG A 267 -3.92 11.10 -14.40
CA ARG A 267 -4.57 11.01 -13.09
C ARG A 267 -5.18 9.61 -12.95
N ILE A 268 -4.71 8.87 -11.96
CA ILE A 268 -5.54 7.85 -11.31
C ILE A 268 -6.35 8.59 -10.25
N SER A 269 -7.67 8.43 -10.27
CA SER A 269 -8.54 8.87 -9.19
C SER A 269 -9.48 7.72 -8.88
N ALA A 270 -9.25 7.07 -7.75
CA ALA A 270 -10.11 6.04 -7.21
C ALA A 270 -10.94 6.67 -6.10
N LEU A 271 -12.26 6.57 -6.20
CA LEU A 271 -13.20 6.95 -5.15
C LEU A 271 -14.07 5.72 -4.87
N PHE A 272 -13.91 5.15 -3.69
CA PHE A 272 -14.69 4.03 -3.21
C PHE A 272 -15.74 4.57 -2.25
N ALA A 273 -17.00 4.25 -2.49
CA ALA A 273 -18.10 4.54 -1.57
C ALA A 273 -18.96 3.28 -1.44
N LEU A 274 -19.00 2.73 -0.24
CA LEU A 274 -19.77 1.52 0.12
C LEU A 274 -21.25 1.87 0.40
N PRO A 275 -22.24 1.01 0.11
CA PRO A 275 -22.17 -0.44 0.21
C PRO A 275 -22.18 -1.11 -1.17
N ALA A 276 -21.10 -1.85 -1.47
CA ALA A 276 -21.06 -2.85 -2.53
C ALA A 276 -21.35 -2.38 -3.99
N ARG A 277 -21.21 -1.09 -4.32
CA ARG A 277 -21.18 -0.65 -5.73
C ARG A 277 -20.07 0.35 -5.99
N TRP A 278 -19.23 0.01 -6.96
CA TRP A 278 -18.32 0.93 -7.64
C TRP A 278 -19.11 2.17 -8.09
N LEU A 279 -18.89 3.31 -7.43
CA LEU A 279 -19.43 4.55 -7.93
C LEU A 279 -18.55 5.04 -9.09
N VAL A 280 -17.22 5.11 -8.91
CA VAL A 280 -16.28 5.57 -9.96
C VAL A 280 -14.82 5.17 -9.64
N GLN A 281 -14.21 4.26 -10.43
CA GLN A 281 -12.77 4.31 -10.71
C GLN A 281 -12.61 4.93 -12.10
N LYS A 282 -12.26 6.22 -12.16
CA LYS A 282 -12.07 6.93 -13.44
C LYS A 282 -10.59 7.25 -13.58
N ALA A 283 -9.89 6.44 -14.34
CA ALA A 283 -8.71 6.91 -15.06
C ALA A 283 -9.18 8.01 -16.03
N ARG A 284 -8.81 9.27 -15.78
CA ARG A 284 -9.11 10.38 -16.71
C ARG A 284 -7.81 11.08 -17.07
N LEU A 285 -7.34 10.83 -18.28
CA LEU A 285 -6.30 11.63 -18.92
C LEU A 285 -6.93 12.99 -19.32
N ARG A 286 -6.59 14.08 -18.63
CA ARG A 286 -6.92 15.45 -19.08
C ARG A 286 -5.65 16.13 -19.59
N LEU A 287 -5.64 16.52 -20.86
CA LEU A 287 -4.61 17.41 -21.38
C LEU A 287 -4.74 18.80 -20.74
N PRO A 288 -3.65 19.58 -20.62
CA PRO A 288 -3.77 21.02 -20.44
C PRO A 288 -4.65 21.58 -21.56
N ALA A 289 -5.57 22.49 -21.23
CA ALA A 289 -6.22 23.29 -22.27
C ALA A 289 -5.10 24.02 -23.02
N GLY A 290 -5.09 23.89 -24.35
CA GLY A 290 -4.02 24.40 -25.19
C GLY A 290 -3.65 25.84 -24.84
N ARG A 291 -2.36 26.09 -24.68
CA ARG A 291 -1.73 27.37 -24.95
C ARG A 291 -0.82 27.17 -26.14
#